data_AF-A0A9D6HNQ1-F1
#
_entry.id   AF-A0A9D6HNQ1-F1
#
_cell.length_a   1.000
_cell.length_b   1.000
_cell.length_c   1.000
_cell.angle_alpha   90.00
_cell.angle_beta   90.00
_cell.angle_gamma   90.00
#
_symmetry.space_group_name_H-M   'P 1'
#
loop_
_entity.id
_entity.type
_entity.pdbx_description
1 polymer ?
#
loop_
_entity_poly.entity_id
_entity_poly.type
_entity_poly.pdbx_seq_one_letter_code
_entity_poly.pdbx_strand_id
1 'polypeptide(L)'
;MPSPGESADGLSPAFLELLKAEPLADLTVLDVGTGSGRLALTLAPLCRAVVGVDREARLVDEARKRAAAAGVTNARFVVGDVEVEDYAPFKPDMVVASLCLSAAIVERAGRVLRPGQVFACVAFHTDQWKETGRPSRFAYGEVGARRLLKKCGFAVEHCGIDREVQTFESVEQGLAAAVALQEKWKADGRWFRYVKFLEEGG
;
A
#
# COMPACT_ATOMS: atom_id res chain seq x y z
N MET A 1 11.78 -6.08 -12.17
CA MET A 1 12.10 -6.66 -10.86
C MET A 1 11.14 -6.05 -9.85
N PRO A 2 10.45 -6.84 -9.02
CA PRO A 2 9.71 -6.28 -7.89
C PRO A 2 10.65 -5.47 -7.00
N SER A 3 10.10 -4.50 -6.27
CA SER A 3 10.88 -3.75 -5.28
C SER A 3 11.44 -4.75 -4.25
N PRO A 4 12.68 -4.60 -3.77
CA PRO A 4 13.17 -5.42 -2.66
C PRO A 4 12.22 -5.29 -1.46
N GLY A 5 11.81 -6.44 -0.91
CA GLY A 5 10.87 -6.56 0.23
C GLY A 5 9.47 -7.00 -0.18
N GLU A 6 9.21 -7.02 -1.49
CA GLU A 6 8.00 -7.54 -2.06
C GLU A 6 8.11 -9.05 -2.30
N SER A 7 7.07 -9.81 -1.93
CA SER A 7 6.88 -11.17 -2.46
C SER A 7 6.86 -11.14 -4.00
N ALA A 8 6.86 -12.31 -4.66
CA ALA A 8 6.60 -12.38 -6.12
C ALA A 8 5.33 -11.58 -6.52
N ASP A 9 4.41 -11.41 -5.56
CA ASP A 9 3.15 -10.69 -5.66
C ASP A 9 3.15 -9.28 -5.05
N GLY A 10 4.28 -8.68 -4.65
CA GLY A 10 4.32 -7.23 -4.33
C GLY A 10 3.82 -6.83 -2.96
N LEU A 11 3.51 -7.80 -2.11
CA LEU A 11 2.83 -7.58 -0.84
C LEU A 11 3.79 -7.87 0.31
N SER A 12 3.76 -7.04 1.34
CA SER A 12 4.55 -7.27 2.56
C SER A 12 4.05 -8.54 3.26
N PRO A 13 4.94 -9.53 3.52
CA PRO A 13 4.57 -10.75 4.25
C PRO A 13 4.02 -10.44 5.64
N ALA A 14 4.66 -9.50 6.37
CA ALA A 14 4.22 -9.10 7.70
C ALA A 14 2.80 -8.53 7.68
N PHE A 15 2.46 -7.73 6.67
CA PHE A 15 1.10 -7.21 6.51
C PHE A 15 0.08 -8.32 6.24
N LEU A 16 0.41 -9.28 5.37
CA LEU A 16 -0.47 -10.39 5.09
C LEU A 16 -0.71 -11.28 6.31
N GLU A 17 0.31 -11.52 7.13
CA GLU A 17 0.15 -12.30 8.37
C GLU A 17 -0.76 -11.60 9.37
N LEU A 18 -0.68 -10.28 9.51
CA LEU A 18 -1.61 -9.50 10.34
C LEU A 18 -3.05 -9.60 9.80
N LEU A 19 -3.24 -9.48 8.49
CA LEU A 19 -4.57 -9.60 7.89
C LEU A 19 -5.18 -10.99 8.10
N LYS A 20 -4.37 -12.05 7.97
CA LYS A 20 -4.83 -13.44 8.18
C LYS A 20 -5.16 -13.79 9.63
N ALA A 21 -4.66 -12.99 10.58
CA ALA A 21 -5.00 -13.16 12.00
C ALA A 21 -6.42 -12.67 12.34
N GLU A 22 -7.03 -11.86 11.45
CA GLU A 22 -8.40 -11.39 11.60
C GLU A 22 -9.44 -12.48 11.21
N PRO A 23 -10.66 -12.45 11.78
CA PRO A 23 -11.73 -13.38 11.44
C PRO A 23 -12.39 -13.03 10.09
N LEU A 24 -11.63 -13.16 9.01
CA LEU A 24 -11.99 -12.66 7.67
C LEU A 24 -13.20 -13.35 7.03
N ALA A 25 -13.50 -14.60 7.39
CA ALA A 25 -14.42 -15.49 6.66
C ALA A 25 -15.79 -14.86 6.36
N ASP A 26 -16.35 -14.09 7.30
CA ASP A 26 -17.67 -13.47 7.17
C ASP A 26 -17.63 -11.99 6.75
N LEU A 27 -16.43 -11.41 6.58
CA LEU A 27 -16.24 -9.99 6.35
C LEU A 27 -16.39 -9.63 4.87
N THR A 28 -17.02 -8.49 4.61
CA THR A 28 -16.83 -7.77 3.34
C THR A 28 -15.65 -6.81 3.46
N VAL A 29 -14.58 -7.06 2.71
CA VAL A 29 -13.37 -6.23 2.72
C VAL A 29 -13.42 -5.18 1.61
N LEU A 30 -13.14 -3.92 1.93
CA LEU A 30 -12.95 -2.85 0.95
C LEU A 30 -11.45 -2.58 0.78
N ASP A 31 -10.90 -2.89 -0.39
CA ASP A 31 -9.52 -2.62 -0.79
C ASP A 31 -9.43 -1.29 -1.54
N VAL A 32 -8.92 -0.25 -0.88
CA VAL A 32 -8.84 1.11 -1.42
C VAL A 32 -7.49 1.37 -2.08
N GLY A 33 -7.52 1.79 -3.34
CA GLY A 33 -6.32 1.79 -4.20
C GLY A 33 -5.92 0.37 -4.58
N THR A 34 -6.89 -0.45 -4.99
CA THR A 34 -6.68 -1.88 -5.26
C THR A 34 -5.70 -2.15 -6.42
N GLY A 35 -5.44 -1.14 -7.27
CA GLY A 35 -4.61 -1.27 -8.46
C GLY A 35 -5.09 -2.43 -9.35
N SER A 36 -4.17 -3.32 -9.72
CA SER A 36 -4.49 -4.51 -10.50
C SER A 36 -5.08 -5.66 -9.65
N GLY A 37 -5.60 -5.37 -8.45
CA GLY A 37 -6.30 -6.33 -7.59
C GLY A 37 -5.41 -7.29 -6.82
N ARG A 38 -4.10 -7.02 -6.64
CA ARG A 38 -3.16 -7.98 -6.02
C ARG A 38 -3.62 -8.38 -4.62
N LEU A 39 -3.81 -7.41 -3.73
CA LEU A 39 -4.27 -7.66 -2.36
C LEU A 39 -5.69 -8.22 -2.34
N ALA A 40 -6.61 -7.60 -3.09
CA ALA A 40 -8.00 -8.06 -3.18
C ALA A 40 -8.12 -9.53 -3.57
N LEU A 41 -7.34 -10.00 -4.56
CA LEU A 41 -7.35 -11.39 -5.01
C LEU A 41 -6.69 -12.33 -4.00
N THR A 42 -5.67 -11.88 -3.26
CA THR A 42 -5.09 -12.64 -2.15
C THR A 42 -6.08 -12.82 -1.00
N LEU A 43 -6.92 -11.82 -0.72
CA LEU A 43 -7.91 -11.85 0.37
C LEU A 43 -9.23 -12.53 -0.02
N ALA A 44 -9.59 -12.54 -1.30
CA ALA A 44 -10.81 -13.14 -1.80
C ALA A 44 -11.10 -14.57 -1.29
N PRO A 45 -10.15 -15.53 -1.28
CA PRO A 45 -10.42 -16.86 -0.75
C PRO A 45 -10.57 -16.93 0.78
N LEU A 46 -10.24 -15.85 1.51
CA LEU A 46 -10.24 -15.81 2.98
C LEU A 46 -11.44 -15.09 3.57
N CYS A 47 -12.26 -14.42 2.75
CA CYS A 47 -13.38 -13.60 3.21
C CYS A 47 -14.66 -13.80 2.41
N ARG A 48 -15.76 -13.26 2.92
CA ARG A 48 -17.08 -13.35 2.27
C ARG A 48 -17.07 -12.69 0.91
N ALA A 49 -16.54 -11.46 0.82
CA ALA A 49 -16.44 -10.72 -0.43
C ALA A 49 -15.37 -9.63 -0.34
N VAL A 50 -14.78 -9.28 -1.49
CA VAL A 50 -13.88 -8.13 -1.62
C VAL A 50 -14.42 -7.13 -2.62
N VAL A 51 -14.40 -5.85 -2.27
CA VAL A 51 -14.63 -4.74 -3.19
C VAL A 51 -13.33 -3.99 -3.35
N GLY A 52 -12.75 -4.01 -4.56
CA GLY A 52 -11.58 -3.21 -4.90
C GLY A 52 -11.97 -1.91 -5.59
N VAL A 53 -11.42 -0.77 -5.15
CA VAL A 53 -11.66 0.54 -5.77
C VAL A 53 -10.34 1.16 -6.19
N ASP A 54 -10.25 1.60 -7.45
CA ASP A 54 -9.10 2.35 -7.97
C ASP A 54 -9.56 3.39 -9.01
N ARG A 55 -8.88 4.53 -9.10
CA ARG A 55 -9.23 5.60 -10.05
C ARG A 55 -8.79 5.28 -11.48
N GLU A 56 -7.79 4.41 -11.65
CA GLU A 56 -7.25 4.07 -12.95
C GLU A 56 -8.06 2.94 -13.58
N ALA A 57 -8.96 3.29 -14.51
CA ALA A 57 -9.82 2.33 -15.21
C ALA A 57 -9.04 1.15 -15.82
N ARG A 58 -7.84 1.39 -16.35
CA ARG A 58 -6.96 0.35 -16.90
C ARG A 58 -6.59 -0.70 -15.86
N LEU A 59 -6.24 -0.28 -14.63
CA LEU A 59 -5.86 -1.20 -13.56
C LEU A 59 -7.07 -1.99 -13.06
N VAL A 60 -8.23 -1.34 -12.96
CA VAL A 60 -9.50 -2.00 -12.62
C VAL A 60 -9.86 -3.09 -13.66
N ASP A 61 -9.69 -2.80 -14.95
CA ASP A 61 -9.92 -3.79 -16.01
C ASP A 61 -8.92 -4.95 -15.94
N GLU A 62 -7.67 -4.68 -15.57
CA GLU A 62 -6.68 -5.71 -15.33
C GLU A 62 -7.04 -6.58 -14.11
N ALA A 63 -7.50 -5.96 -13.01
CA ALA A 63 -7.95 -6.67 -11.82
C ALA A 63 -9.13 -7.62 -12.15
N ARG A 64 -10.10 -7.16 -12.93
CA ARG A 64 -11.21 -7.99 -13.42
C ARG A 64 -10.73 -9.19 -14.25
N LYS A 65 -9.77 -8.98 -15.16
CA LYS A 65 -9.18 -10.07 -15.96
C LYS A 65 -8.45 -11.08 -15.10
N ARG A 66 -7.67 -10.62 -14.13
CA ARG A 66 -6.95 -11.49 -13.17
C ARG A 66 -7.92 -12.29 -12.30
N ALA A 67 -9.00 -11.66 -11.82
CA ALA A 67 -10.05 -12.33 -11.08
C ALA A 67 -10.71 -13.46 -11.88
N ALA A 68 -11.09 -13.17 -13.13
CA ALA A 68 -11.67 -14.14 -14.04
C ALA A 68 -10.70 -15.30 -14.34
N ALA A 69 -9.43 -15.00 -14.60
CA ALA A 69 -8.40 -16.00 -14.85
C ALA A 69 -8.14 -16.90 -13.62
N ALA A 70 -8.27 -16.35 -12.42
CA ALA A 70 -8.13 -17.07 -11.15
C ALA A 70 -9.42 -17.77 -10.68
N GLY A 71 -10.54 -17.64 -11.40
CA GLY A 71 -11.83 -18.20 -11.00
C GLY A 71 -12.42 -17.56 -9.74
N VAL A 72 -11.97 -16.35 -9.37
CA VAL A 72 -12.45 -15.61 -8.19
C VAL A 72 -13.80 -14.96 -8.51
N THR A 73 -14.85 -15.39 -7.80
CA THR A 73 -16.23 -14.94 -8.05
C THR A 73 -16.78 -13.98 -6.99
N ASN A 74 -16.11 -13.87 -5.84
CA ASN A 74 -16.51 -13.01 -4.73
C ASN A 74 -15.73 -11.68 -4.67
N ALA A 75 -15.05 -11.30 -5.75
CA ALA A 75 -14.37 -10.01 -5.88
C ALA A 75 -15.07 -9.11 -6.90
N ARG A 76 -15.33 -7.85 -6.53
CA ARG A 76 -15.87 -6.81 -7.42
C ARG A 76 -14.92 -5.64 -7.51
N PHE A 77 -14.66 -5.15 -8.71
CA PHE A 77 -13.77 -4.01 -8.95
C PHE A 77 -14.50 -2.81 -9.54
N VAL A 78 -14.33 -1.64 -8.92
CA VAL A 78 -15.04 -0.39 -9.22
C VAL A 78 -14.02 0.70 -9.56
N VAL A 79 -14.31 1.48 -10.60
CA VAL A 79 -13.52 2.68 -10.91
C VAL A 79 -14.05 3.81 -10.04
N GLY A 80 -13.18 4.41 -9.23
CA GLY A 80 -13.55 5.49 -8.31
C GLY A 80 -12.34 6.10 -7.63
N ASP A 81 -12.47 7.35 -7.19
CA ASP A 81 -11.41 8.03 -6.45
C ASP A 81 -11.66 7.90 -4.94
N VAL A 82 -10.91 7.01 -4.32
CA VAL A 82 -11.02 6.66 -2.89
C VAL A 82 -10.81 7.86 -1.95
N GLU A 83 -10.16 8.94 -2.40
CA GLU A 83 -10.02 10.15 -1.60
C GLU A 83 -11.28 11.02 -1.57
N VAL A 84 -12.26 10.76 -2.44
CA VAL A 84 -13.52 11.52 -2.52
C VAL A 84 -14.77 10.65 -2.41
N GLU A 85 -14.71 9.39 -2.82
CA GLU A 85 -15.82 8.42 -2.82
C GLU A 85 -16.44 8.24 -1.43
N ASP A 86 -17.74 7.98 -1.38
CA ASP A 86 -18.42 7.52 -0.17
C ASP A 86 -18.24 5.99 -0.03
N TYR A 87 -17.76 5.55 1.14
CA TYR A 87 -17.53 4.14 1.40
C TYR A 87 -18.80 3.42 1.89
N ALA A 88 -19.81 4.15 2.37
CA ALA A 88 -21.03 3.58 2.94
C ALA A 88 -21.80 2.63 1.98
N PRO A 89 -21.92 2.91 0.67
CA PRO A 89 -22.56 2.00 -0.27
C PRO A 89 -21.91 0.61 -0.37
N PHE A 90 -20.61 0.50 -0.05
CA PHE A 90 -19.90 -0.78 -0.08
C PHE A 90 -20.15 -1.63 1.17
N LYS A 91 -20.68 -1.05 2.24
CA LYS A 91 -20.95 -1.72 3.53
C LYS A 91 -19.76 -2.58 4.01
N PRO A 92 -18.53 -2.03 4.09
CA PRO A 92 -17.37 -2.80 4.48
C PRO A 92 -17.46 -3.22 5.94
N ASP A 93 -17.00 -4.44 6.22
CA ASP A 93 -16.70 -4.89 7.57
C ASP A 93 -15.22 -4.70 7.94
N MET A 94 -14.38 -4.46 6.94
CA MET A 94 -12.96 -4.13 7.07
C MET A 94 -12.54 -3.23 5.90
N VAL A 95 -11.63 -2.28 6.14
CA VAL A 95 -10.98 -1.50 5.07
C VAL A 95 -9.49 -1.84 5.04
N VAL A 96 -8.95 -2.09 3.86
CA VAL A 96 -7.52 -2.33 3.64
C VAL A 96 -6.97 -1.35 2.62
N ALA A 97 -5.73 -0.90 2.83
CA ALA A 97 -5.06 0.05 1.95
C ALA A 97 -3.58 -0.30 1.81
N SER A 98 -3.15 -0.82 0.65
CA SER A 98 -1.75 -1.19 0.41
C SER A 98 -1.06 -0.17 -0.47
N LEU A 99 -0.02 0.49 0.07
CA LEU A 99 0.74 1.55 -0.60
C LEU A 99 -0.14 2.70 -1.15
N CYS A 100 -1.34 2.86 -0.59
CA CYS A 100 -2.34 3.87 -0.94
C CYS A 100 -2.91 4.49 0.34
N LEU A 101 -2.16 5.38 0.99
CA LEU A 101 -2.58 6.01 2.24
C LEU A 101 -2.61 7.53 2.13
N SER A 102 -3.70 8.11 2.62
CA SER A 102 -3.85 9.55 2.80
C SER A 102 -4.75 9.85 4.01
N ALA A 103 -4.72 11.09 4.49
CA ALA A 103 -5.62 11.50 5.58
C ALA A 103 -7.11 11.34 5.21
N ALA A 104 -7.46 11.58 3.93
CA ALA A 104 -8.81 11.44 3.40
C ALA A 104 -9.29 9.98 3.44
N ILE A 105 -8.39 9.02 3.16
CA ILE A 105 -8.68 7.59 3.22
C ILE A 105 -8.92 7.15 4.67
N VAL A 106 -8.04 7.55 5.61
CA VAL A 106 -8.18 7.19 7.02
C VAL A 106 -9.47 7.75 7.62
N GLU A 107 -9.80 9.00 7.28
CA GLU A 107 -11.04 9.63 7.72
C GLU A 107 -12.28 8.89 7.22
N ARG A 108 -12.30 8.49 5.94
CA ARG A 108 -13.41 7.72 5.36
C ARG A 108 -13.54 6.33 5.96
N ALA A 109 -12.41 5.65 6.17
CA ALA A 109 -12.39 4.38 6.87
C ALA A 109 -13.01 4.51 8.27
N GLY A 110 -12.62 5.54 9.03
CA GLY A 110 -13.15 5.80 10.37
C GLY A 110 -14.63 6.16 10.38
N ARG A 111 -15.16 6.77 9.32
CA ARG A 111 -16.59 7.10 9.19
C ARG A 111 -17.45 5.89 8.83
N VAL A 112 -16.94 4.97 8.01
CA VAL A 112 -17.73 3.84 7.49
C VAL A 112 -17.69 2.61 8.40
N LEU A 113 -16.58 2.41 9.11
CA LEU A 113 -16.39 1.25 9.98
C LEU A 113 -17.13 1.44 11.32
N ARG A 114 -17.77 0.37 11.79
CA ARG A 114 -18.41 0.32 13.11
C ARG A 114 -17.35 0.09 14.19
N PRO A 115 -17.65 0.41 15.47
CA PRO A 115 -16.77 0.06 16.58
C PRO A 115 -16.41 -1.43 16.57
N GLY A 116 -15.12 -1.72 16.76
CA GLY A 116 -14.56 -3.08 16.72
C GLY A 116 -14.19 -3.59 15.32
N GLN A 117 -14.43 -2.82 14.26
CA GLN A 117 -14.01 -3.19 12.91
C GLN A 117 -12.65 -2.61 12.54
N VAL A 118 -11.94 -3.31 11.66
CA VAL A 118 -10.51 -3.11 11.43
C VAL A 118 -10.25 -2.26 10.20
N PHE A 119 -9.33 -1.31 10.34
CA PHE A 119 -8.65 -0.66 9.23
C PHE A 119 -7.18 -1.07 9.24
N ALA A 120 -6.71 -1.65 8.14
CA ALA A 120 -5.33 -2.12 8.00
C ALA A 120 -4.66 -1.45 6.80
N CYS A 121 -3.47 -0.90 6.99
CA CYS A 121 -2.79 -0.16 5.93
C CYS A 121 -1.28 -0.34 5.91
N VAL A 122 -0.70 -0.22 4.72
CA VAL A 122 0.74 -0.12 4.47
C VAL A 122 1.02 1.16 3.70
N ALA A 123 2.04 1.88 4.12
CA ALA A 123 2.53 3.06 3.41
C ALA A 123 4.06 3.07 3.41
N PHE A 124 4.66 3.84 2.51
CA PHE A 124 6.09 4.05 2.56
C PHE A 124 6.49 4.77 3.86
N HIS A 125 7.60 4.34 4.46
CA HIS A 125 8.17 5.04 5.60
C HIS A 125 8.87 6.34 5.16
N THR A 126 8.94 7.35 6.03
CA THR A 126 9.65 8.61 5.73
C THR A 126 11.15 8.44 5.48
N ASP A 127 11.71 7.32 5.94
CA ASP A 127 13.12 6.99 5.71
C ASP A 127 13.35 6.30 4.36
N GLN A 128 12.29 5.96 3.63
CA GLN A 128 12.42 5.36 2.31
C GLN A 128 13.16 6.32 1.37
N TRP A 129 14.31 5.87 0.85
CA TRP A 129 15.18 6.66 -0.02
C TRP A 129 15.63 7.97 0.62
N LYS A 130 15.86 8.00 1.94
CA LYS A 130 16.35 9.17 2.69
C LYS A 130 17.64 9.76 2.12
N GLU A 131 18.44 8.93 1.47
CA GLU A 131 19.71 9.24 0.79
C GLU A 131 19.50 10.27 -0.33
N THR A 132 18.31 10.28 -0.92
CA THR A 132 17.90 11.28 -1.92
C THR A 132 17.58 12.65 -1.30
N GLY A 133 17.55 12.75 0.03
CA GLY A 133 17.23 13.94 0.80
C GLY A 133 15.80 14.45 0.63
N ARG A 134 14.90 13.66 0.04
CA ARG A 134 13.49 14.02 -0.15
C ARG A 134 12.59 12.78 -0.11
N PRO A 135 11.81 12.59 0.97
CA PRO A 135 10.86 11.48 1.05
C PRO A 135 9.66 11.68 0.12
N SER A 136 8.93 10.59 -0.11
CA SER A 136 7.63 10.65 -0.79
C SER A 136 6.63 11.49 0.02
N ARG A 137 5.78 12.26 -0.67
CA ARG A 137 4.68 13.01 -0.02
C ARG A 137 3.60 12.11 0.60
N PHE A 138 3.57 10.85 0.19
CA PHE A 138 2.65 9.83 0.70
C PHE A 138 3.31 8.93 1.75
N ALA A 139 4.53 9.29 2.20
CA ALA A 139 5.22 8.56 3.24
C ALA A 139 4.76 9.00 4.63
N TYR A 140 4.76 8.06 5.56
CA TYR A 140 4.38 8.28 6.95
C TYR A 140 5.47 7.73 7.88
N GLY A 141 5.86 8.54 8.87
CA GLY A 141 6.58 8.04 10.04
C GLY A 141 5.59 7.46 11.06
N GLU A 142 6.04 6.54 11.91
CA GLU A 142 5.18 5.83 12.87
C GLU A 142 4.37 6.78 13.76
N VAL A 143 5.00 7.84 14.28
CA VAL A 143 4.34 8.85 15.12
C VAL A 143 3.23 9.58 14.35
N GLY A 144 3.50 9.92 13.09
CA GLY A 144 2.54 10.60 12.21
C GLY A 144 1.35 9.70 11.87
N ALA A 145 1.62 8.45 11.49
CA ALA A 145 0.60 7.45 11.20
C ALA A 145 -0.29 7.19 12.43
N ARG A 146 0.32 6.92 13.59
CA ARG A 146 -0.41 6.69 14.86
C ARG A 146 -1.26 7.89 15.25
N ARG A 147 -0.75 9.11 15.09
CA ARG A 147 -1.51 10.35 15.38
C ARG A 147 -2.71 10.48 14.46
N LEU A 148 -2.54 10.24 13.16
CA LEU A 148 -3.62 10.31 12.17
C LEU A 148 -4.70 9.27 12.48
N LEU A 149 -4.33 8.02 12.70
CA LEU A 149 -5.25 6.93 13.04
C LEU A 149 -6.07 7.26 14.30
N LYS A 150 -5.41 7.69 15.38
CA LYS A 150 -6.09 8.09 16.62
C LYS A 150 -7.06 9.26 16.42
N LYS A 151 -6.66 10.27 15.63
CA LYS A 151 -7.52 11.41 15.31
C LYS A 151 -8.81 10.98 14.59
N CYS A 152 -8.75 9.90 13.81
CA CYS A 152 -9.89 9.33 13.09
C CYS A 152 -10.65 8.25 13.86
N GLY A 153 -10.39 8.09 15.17
CA GLY A 153 -11.14 7.19 16.04
C GLY A 153 -10.59 5.76 16.13
N PHE A 154 -9.45 5.46 15.52
CA PHE A 154 -8.83 4.14 15.59
C PHE A 154 -7.93 3.98 16.82
N ALA A 155 -8.08 2.85 17.52
CA ALA A 155 -7.05 2.33 18.41
C ALA A 155 -5.99 1.61 17.56
N VAL A 156 -4.70 1.89 17.81
CA VAL A 156 -3.61 1.27 17.05
C VAL A 156 -3.10 0.04 17.81
N GLU A 157 -3.51 -1.14 17.36
CA GLU A 157 -3.06 -2.42 17.93
C GLU A 157 -1.67 -2.82 17.43
N HIS A 158 -1.45 -2.72 16.11
CA HIS A 158 -0.16 -2.98 15.49
C HIS A 158 0.29 -1.80 14.64
N CYS A 159 1.58 -1.45 14.75
CA CYS A 159 2.25 -0.54 13.83
C CYS A 159 3.76 -0.76 13.99
N GLY A 160 4.38 -1.14 12.89
CA GLY A 160 5.81 -1.39 12.78
C GLY A 160 6.34 -0.99 11.41
N ILE A 161 7.63 -1.20 11.21
CA ILE A 161 8.33 -0.87 9.98
C ILE A 161 8.94 -2.14 9.41
N ASP A 162 8.61 -2.41 8.15
CA ASP A 162 9.37 -3.36 7.33
C ASP A 162 10.52 -2.61 6.66
N ARG A 163 11.75 -3.06 6.89
CA ARG A 163 12.96 -2.37 6.41
C ARG A 163 13.90 -3.36 5.76
N GLU A 164 14.16 -3.10 4.48
CA GLU A 164 15.25 -3.72 3.75
C GLU A 164 16.36 -2.70 3.47
N VAL A 165 17.59 -3.11 3.72
CA VAL A 165 18.80 -2.34 3.38
C VAL A 165 19.55 -3.13 2.33
N GLN A 166 19.70 -2.55 1.15
CA GLN A 166 20.52 -3.12 0.09
C GLN A 166 21.95 -2.62 0.22
N THR A 167 22.91 -3.55 0.12
CA THR A 167 24.34 -3.23 0.07
C THR A 167 24.87 -3.54 -1.31
N PHE A 168 25.79 -2.72 -1.78
CA PHE A 168 26.41 -2.84 -3.11
C PHE A 168 27.92 -2.90 -2.95
N GLU A 169 28.59 -3.67 -3.81
CA GLU A 169 30.05 -3.78 -3.79
C GLU A 169 30.74 -2.61 -4.50
N SER A 170 29.98 -1.84 -5.30
CA SER A 170 30.47 -0.66 -5.98
C SER A 170 29.38 0.39 -6.21
N VAL A 171 29.82 1.62 -6.49
CA VAL A 171 28.93 2.72 -6.91
C VAL A 171 28.15 2.35 -8.17
N GLU A 172 28.78 1.69 -9.16
CA GLU A 172 28.08 1.30 -10.39
C GLU A 172 26.93 0.34 -10.11
N GLN A 173 27.11 -0.61 -9.18
CA GLN A 173 26.04 -1.54 -8.79
C GLN A 173 24.87 -0.79 -8.14
N GLY A 174 25.14 0.17 -7.26
CA GLY A 174 24.10 1.00 -6.63
C GLY A 174 23.34 1.86 -7.66
N LEU A 175 24.05 2.48 -8.60
CA LEU A 175 23.42 3.24 -9.68
C LEU A 175 22.58 2.35 -10.60
N ALA A 176 23.06 1.16 -10.93
CA ALA A 176 22.32 0.19 -11.73
C ALA A 176 21.03 -0.28 -11.03
N ALA A 177 21.05 -0.47 -9.71
CA ALA A 177 19.87 -0.84 -8.94
C ALA A 177 18.78 0.24 -8.96
N ALA A 178 19.15 1.52 -9.09
CA ALA A 178 18.23 2.65 -9.17
C ALA A 178 17.89 3.08 -10.61
N VAL A 179 18.30 2.33 -11.64
CA VAL A 179 18.15 2.74 -13.05
C VAL A 179 16.71 3.06 -13.44
N ALA A 180 15.75 2.30 -12.94
CA ALA A 180 14.32 2.50 -13.20
C ALA A 180 13.79 3.83 -12.62
N LEU A 181 14.48 4.41 -11.64
CA LEU A 181 14.13 5.65 -10.97
C LEU A 181 14.93 6.85 -11.49
N GLN A 182 15.98 6.61 -12.28
CA GLN A 182 16.96 7.61 -12.70
C GLN A 182 16.32 8.84 -13.35
N GLU A 183 15.51 8.64 -14.39
CA GLU A 183 14.91 9.76 -15.13
C GLU A 183 13.97 10.58 -14.25
N LYS A 184 13.16 9.92 -13.42
CA LYS A 184 12.27 10.58 -12.46
C LYS A 184 13.07 11.40 -11.44
N TRP A 185 14.15 10.83 -10.92
CA TRP A 185 14.98 11.48 -9.91
C TRP A 185 15.85 12.60 -10.47
N LYS A 186 16.24 12.53 -11.75
CA LYS A 186 16.86 13.66 -12.43
C LYS A 186 15.88 14.82 -12.55
N ALA A 187 14.65 14.54 -12.94
CA ALA A 187 13.60 15.56 -13.11
C ALA A 187 13.25 16.28 -11.80
N ASP A 188 13.33 15.61 -10.65
CA ASP A 188 13.01 16.19 -9.33
C ASP A 188 14.23 16.49 -8.44
N GLY A 189 15.45 16.37 -8.99
CA GLY A 189 16.72 16.73 -8.34
C GLY A 189 17.29 15.69 -7.36
N ARG A 190 16.57 14.60 -7.09
CA ARG A 190 17.02 13.52 -6.20
C ARG A 190 18.23 12.75 -6.70
N TRP A 191 18.40 12.64 -8.02
CA TRP A 191 19.44 11.81 -8.62
C TRP A 191 20.84 12.23 -8.18
N PHE A 192 21.12 13.54 -8.19
CA PHE A 192 22.42 14.06 -7.81
C PHE A 192 22.79 13.78 -6.36
N ARG A 193 21.80 13.81 -5.46
CA ARG A 193 22.01 13.47 -4.04
C ARG A 193 22.25 11.98 -3.85
N TYR A 194 21.52 11.14 -4.58
CA TYR A 194 21.73 9.70 -4.56
C TYR A 194 23.12 9.29 -5.08
N VAL A 195 23.55 9.87 -6.20
CA VAL A 195 24.90 9.66 -6.76
C VAL A 195 25.95 10.07 -5.73
N LYS A 196 25.83 11.29 -5.18
CA LYS A 196 26.76 11.79 -4.17
C LYS A 196 26.83 10.88 -2.94
N PHE A 197 25.68 10.41 -2.43
CA PHE A 197 25.62 9.47 -1.31
C PHE A 197 26.42 8.19 -1.59
N LEU A 198 26.26 7.59 -2.78
CA LEU A 198 27.01 6.40 -3.16
C LEU A 198 28.51 6.69 -3.31
N GLU A 199 28.88 7.80 -3.95
CA GLU A 199 30.28 8.22 -4.13
C GLU A 199 31.00 8.50 -2.79
N GLU A 200 30.26 8.99 -1.79
CA GLU A 200 30.74 9.18 -0.42
C GLU A 200 30.85 7.87 0.38
N GLY A 201 30.52 6.73 -0.24
CA GLY A 201 30.72 5.38 0.31
C GLY A 201 29.45 4.67 0.75
N GLY A 202 28.27 5.29 0.59
CA GLY A 202 27.00 4.73 1.05
C GLY A 202 26.90 4.65 2.57
#